data_AF-A0A143XXP7-F1
#
_entry.id   AF-A0A143XXP7-F1
#
_cell.length_a   1.000
_cell.length_b   1.000
_cell.length_c   1.000
_cell.angle_alpha   90.00
_cell.angle_beta   90.00
_cell.angle_gamma   90.00
#
_symmetry.space_group_name_H-M   'P 1'
#
loop_
_entity.id
_entity.type
_entity.pdbx_description
1 polymer ?
#
loop_
_entity_poly.entity_id
_entity_poly.type
_entity_poly.pdbx_seq_one_letter_code
_entity_poly.pdbx_strand_id
1 'polypeptide(L)'
;MRFVIFTIGLFLSAFASGQNKYSEEYEAFKRQALQDYDDFRNRANAEYARYMRDAWAWYRGEKPMPVPTIEEPVVPPVILPEDDRGKTPDERPMPFDEIVPAPAPVPEPQPISPIEEKPQPVEQWLHFVFYGTPCKVRFDAAESVLLNNIRENAVADMWERMMTSCNNLLCDCLDLRNSMKLCDWAYVKLAETVANTIYGSGHSNEAVLLQSFILNQSGFKIHIARSDNHRLHMLLAADCDMYNYPYWKLNGEHYYLLDHSGVDGLNIFTRTFPEEQPMRLSIAQEQRFSGKLSSERTLQAERYPAVSATVVANMNLMDFYNEYPASYANNDPLTKWRFYAQVPLSRVAQERLYPALRAAISGKSERDAANMLINFVQTAFVYEYDDKVWGCDRAFFADETLYYPYSDCEDRSILFSRLVRDLLGLEVVLVYYPGHLATAVKFNEPIPGDYLSVDGTRYLVCDPTYIHAPIGLTMPDMDNSQAKVIML
;
A
#
# COMPACT_ATOMS: atom_id res chain seq x y z
N MET A 1 -67.02 29.61 46.64
CA MET A 1 -67.72 28.42 46.11
C MET A 1 -67.53 28.44 44.59
N ARG A 2 -66.75 27.49 44.05
CA ARG A 2 -66.78 26.91 42.67
C ARG A 2 -66.50 27.83 41.45
N PHE A 3 -65.36 27.61 40.75
CA PHE A 3 -65.19 26.87 39.46
C PHE A 3 -65.93 27.54 38.28
N VAL A 4 -65.32 27.83 37.12
CA VAL A 4 -64.86 26.88 36.09
C VAL A 4 -63.80 27.51 35.15
N ILE A 5 -62.71 26.75 34.93
CA ILE A 5 -61.73 26.85 33.83
C ILE A 5 -62.14 25.82 32.76
N PHE A 6 -62.20 26.21 31.48
CA PHE A 6 -62.27 25.37 30.27
C PHE A 6 -61.72 26.29 29.14
N THR A 7 -60.79 25.96 28.24
CA THR A 7 -60.29 24.68 27.72
C THR A 7 -58.98 24.95 26.96
N ILE A 8 -57.84 24.41 27.42
CA ILE A 8 -56.65 24.14 26.59
C ILE A 8 -56.26 22.70 26.92
N GLY A 9 -56.56 21.78 26.02
CA GLY A 9 -56.30 20.37 26.27
C GLY A 9 -56.88 19.50 25.18
N LEU A 10 -56.25 19.50 24.00
CA LEU A 10 -56.37 18.43 23.00
C LEU A 10 -55.40 18.59 21.81
N PHE A 11 -54.11 18.92 22.03
CA PHE A 11 -53.11 18.89 20.94
C PHE A 11 -51.66 18.66 21.42
N LEU A 12 -51.45 17.81 22.44
CA LEU A 12 -50.09 17.47 22.93
C LEU A 12 -49.80 15.97 23.06
N SER A 13 -50.75 15.10 22.70
CA SER A 13 -50.54 13.64 22.67
C SER A 13 -50.15 13.08 21.29
N ALA A 14 -50.23 13.88 20.21
CA ALA A 14 -49.94 13.45 18.83
C ALA A 14 -48.48 13.70 18.38
N PHE A 15 -47.74 14.58 19.05
CA PHE A 15 -46.35 14.86 18.68
C PHE A 15 -45.34 13.89 19.35
N ALA A 16 -45.60 13.44 20.57
CA ALA A 16 -44.74 12.46 21.26
C ALA A 16 -44.91 11.03 20.71
N SER A 17 -46.13 10.66 20.29
CA SER A 17 -46.42 9.35 19.70
C SER A 17 -45.93 9.23 18.25
N GLY A 18 -45.90 10.33 17.48
CA GLY A 18 -45.27 10.37 16.16
C GLY A 18 -43.75 10.18 16.23
N GLN A 19 -43.08 10.85 17.17
CA GLN A 19 -41.62 10.75 17.34
C GLN A 19 -41.17 9.35 17.80
N ASN A 20 -41.92 8.72 18.72
CA ASN A 20 -41.68 7.33 19.12
C ASN A 20 -41.93 6.34 17.98
N LYS A 21 -42.98 6.54 17.19
CA LYS A 21 -43.29 5.68 16.05
C LYS A 21 -42.21 5.75 14.95
N TYR A 22 -41.70 6.93 14.63
CA TYR A 22 -40.59 7.08 13.68
C TYR A 22 -39.30 6.45 14.21
N SER A 23 -39.02 6.56 15.51
CA SER A 23 -37.87 5.90 16.15
C SER A 23 -38.01 4.36 16.10
N GLU A 24 -39.19 3.83 16.42
CA GLU A 24 -39.48 2.39 16.35
C GLU A 24 -39.42 1.84 14.92
N GLU A 25 -39.97 2.58 13.94
CA GLU A 25 -39.90 2.25 12.51
C GLU A 25 -38.45 2.29 12.01
N TYR A 26 -37.66 3.29 12.41
CA TYR A 26 -36.24 3.39 12.08
C TYR A 26 -35.42 2.25 12.70
N GLU A 27 -35.63 1.94 13.98
CA GLU A 27 -34.94 0.82 14.64
C GLU A 27 -35.37 -0.54 14.07
N ALA A 28 -36.64 -0.69 13.68
CA ALA A 28 -37.11 -1.89 12.98
C ALA A 28 -36.49 -2.01 11.58
N PHE A 29 -36.41 -0.91 10.82
CA PHE A 29 -35.72 -0.86 9.53
C PHE A 29 -34.23 -1.21 9.68
N LYS A 30 -33.55 -0.65 10.67
CA LYS A 30 -32.15 -0.96 10.99
C LYS A 30 -31.98 -2.45 11.30
N ARG A 31 -32.80 -3.01 12.20
CA ARG A 31 -32.76 -4.45 12.51
C ARG A 31 -33.01 -5.32 11.29
N GLN A 32 -33.98 -4.97 10.45
CA GLN A 32 -34.26 -5.72 9.22
C GLN A 32 -33.08 -5.68 8.26
N ALA A 33 -32.49 -4.50 8.04
CA ALA A 33 -31.33 -4.36 7.16
C ALA A 33 -30.13 -5.20 7.64
N LEU A 34 -29.88 -5.22 8.96
CA LEU A 34 -28.83 -6.04 9.56
C LEU A 34 -29.09 -7.53 9.39
N GLN A 35 -30.34 -7.96 9.61
CA GLN A 35 -30.73 -9.34 9.38
C GLN A 35 -30.59 -9.75 7.91
N ASP A 36 -30.98 -8.87 6.97
CA ASP A 36 -30.84 -9.13 5.54
C ASP A 36 -29.37 -9.29 5.12
N TYR A 37 -28.46 -8.50 5.71
CA TYR A 37 -27.02 -8.63 5.51
C TYR A 37 -26.48 -9.96 6.03
N ASP A 38 -26.82 -10.33 7.26
CA ASP A 38 -26.42 -11.61 7.85
C ASP A 38 -26.94 -12.78 7.02
N ASP A 39 -28.21 -12.74 6.59
CA ASP A 39 -28.81 -13.79 5.76
C ASP A 39 -28.16 -13.88 4.37
N PHE A 40 -27.77 -12.76 3.77
CA PHE A 40 -27.02 -12.75 2.52
C PHE A 40 -25.64 -13.40 2.69
N ARG A 41 -24.88 -12.96 3.70
CA ARG A 41 -23.54 -13.47 3.96
C ARG A 41 -23.55 -14.94 4.36
N ASN A 42 -24.51 -15.37 5.17
CA ASN A 42 -24.68 -16.77 5.55
C ASN A 42 -24.96 -17.65 4.33
N ARG A 43 -25.81 -17.19 3.40
CA ARG A 43 -26.09 -17.92 2.14
C ARG A 43 -24.85 -18.02 1.26
N ALA A 44 -24.14 -16.92 1.04
CA ALA A 44 -22.92 -16.89 0.22
C ALA A 44 -21.87 -17.87 0.77
N ASN A 45 -21.66 -17.85 2.08
CA ASN A 45 -20.71 -18.74 2.73
C ASN A 45 -21.14 -20.22 2.74
N ALA A 46 -22.43 -20.51 2.96
CA ALA A 46 -22.94 -21.87 2.89
C ALA A 46 -22.79 -22.47 1.49
N GLU A 47 -23.01 -21.66 0.44
CA GLU A 47 -22.77 -22.08 -0.93
C GLU A 47 -21.28 -22.29 -1.22
N TYR A 48 -20.41 -21.38 -0.76
CA TYR A 48 -18.97 -21.50 -0.92
C TYR A 48 -18.42 -22.77 -0.26
N ALA A 49 -18.80 -23.03 1.01
CA ALA A 49 -18.43 -24.23 1.73
C ALA A 49 -18.96 -25.52 1.07
N ARG A 50 -20.20 -25.50 0.55
CA ARG A 50 -20.76 -26.63 -0.21
C ARG A 50 -19.90 -26.95 -1.42
N TYR A 51 -19.52 -25.96 -2.23
CA TYR A 51 -18.67 -26.20 -3.40
C TYR A 51 -17.25 -26.60 -3.03
N MET A 52 -16.75 -26.17 -1.87
CA MET A 52 -15.43 -26.58 -1.39
C MET A 52 -15.29 -28.09 -1.21
N ARG A 53 -16.43 -28.80 -1.03
CA ARG A 53 -16.52 -30.26 -0.96
C ARG A 53 -16.39 -30.96 -2.32
N ASP A 54 -16.56 -30.23 -3.42
CA ASP A 54 -16.36 -30.77 -4.76
C ASP A 54 -14.87 -31.03 -5.01
N ALA A 55 -14.54 -31.96 -5.91
CA ALA A 55 -13.16 -32.28 -6.24
C ALA A 55 -12.42 -31.08 -6.85
N TRP A 56 -11.22 -30.79 -6.33
CA TRP A 56 -10.39 -29.69 -6.82
C TRP A 56 -9.57 -30.13 -8.04
N ALA A 57 -9.62 -29.36 -9.11
CA ALA A 57 -8.89 -29.65 -10.34
C ALA A 57 -7.41 -29.28 -10.21
N TRP A 58 -6.53 -30.03 -10.87
CA TRP A 58 -5.09 -29.79 -10.87
C TRP A 58 -4.69 -28.74 -11.90
N TYR A 59 -3.84 -27.81 -11.50
CA TYR A 59 -3.29 -26.74 -12.34
C TYR A 59 -1.78 -26.62 -12.14
N ARG A 60 -1.07 -26.40 -13.23
CA ARG A 60 0.37 -26.15 -13.21
C ARG A 60 0.66 -24.68 -12.85
N GLY A 61 1.65 -24.47 -12.00
CA GLY A 61 2.14 -23.12 -11.68
C GLY A 61 3.10 -22.61 -12.75
N GLU A 62 3.14 -21.29 -12.88
CA GLU A 62 4.16 -20.58 -13.65
C GLU A 62 5.38 -20.29 -12.79
N LYS A 63 6.55 -20.20 -13.44
CA LYS A 63 7.78 -19.83 -12.75
C LYS A 63 7.71 -18.39 -12.26
N PRO A 64 8.37 -18.07 -11.12
CA PRO A 64 8.52 -16.69 -10.68
C PRO A 64 9.10 -15.81 -11.78
N MET A 65 8.50 -14.64 -11.97
CA MET A 65 9.07 -13.61 -12.85
C MET A 65 10.28 -13.01 -12.14
N PRO A 66 11.50 -13.11 -12.69
CA PRO A 66 12.64 -12.44 -12.07
C PRO A 66 12.47 -10.93 -12.17
N VAL A 67 13.04 -10.20 -11.21
CA VAL A 67 13.25 -8.75 -11.38
C VAL A 67 14.09 -8.55 -12.64
N PRO A 68 13.68 -7.68 -13.58
CA PRO A 68 14.44 -7.43 -14.80
C PRO A 68 15.84 -6.97 -14.44
N THR A 69 16.85 -7.61 -15.03
CA THR A 69 18.18 -7.01 -15.07
C THR A 69 18.10 -5.78 -15.94
N ILE A 70 18.42 -4.60 -15.39
CA ILE A 70 18.55 -3.38 -16.19
C ILE A 70 19.67 -3.63 -17.20
N GLU A 71 19.31 -3.86 -18.46
CA GLU A 71 20.28 -4.17 -19.53
C GLU A 71 21.16 -2.96 -19.86
N GLU A 72 20.63 -1.77 -19.60
CA GLU A 72 21.32 -0.50 -19.79
C GLU A 72 22.17 -0.17 -18.57
N PRO A 73 23.40 0.33 -18.77
CA PRO A 73 24.24 0.74 -17.66
C PRO A 73 23.57 1.90 -16.93
N VAL A 74 23.47 1.79 -15.61
CA VAL A 74 23.01 2.89 -14.75
C VAL A 74 23.90 4.10 -14.98
N VAL A 75 23.30 5.25 -15.22
CA VAL A 75 24.05 6.48 -15.51
C VAL A 75 24.54 7.08 -14.19
N PRO A 76 25.86 7.30 -14.01
CA PRO A 76 26.39 7.90 -12.80
C PRO A 76 25.95 9.35 -12.65
N PRO A 77 25.92 9.88 -11.41
CA PRO A 77 25.65 11.28 -11.17
C PRO A 77 26.73 12.15 -11.83
N VAL A 78 26.30 13.23 -12.49
CA VAL A 78 27.19 14.23 -13.09
C VAL A 78 27.28 15.43 -12.16
N ILE A 79 28.44 16.06 -12.05
CA ILE A 79 28.65 17.30 -11.30
C ILE A 79 28.58 18.48 -12.29
N LEU A 80 27.71 19.47 -12.04
CA LEU A 80 27.67 20.69 -12.85
C LEU A 80 29.03 21.42 -12.76
N PRO A 81 29.69 21.70 -13.91
CA PRO A 81 30.94 22.45 -13.94
C PRO A 81 30.81 23.78 -13.21
N GLU A 82 31.85 24.19 -12.48
CA GLU A 82 31.82 25.44 -11.70
C GLU A 82 31.52 26.66 -12.55
N ASP A 83 32.07 26.73 -13.76
CA ASP A 83 31.85 27.83 -14.71
C ASP A 83 30.40 27.95 -15.19
N ASP A 84 29.59 26.89 -15.04
CA ASP A 84 28.18 26.87 -15.41
C ASP A 84 27.26 27.14 -14.21
N ARG A 85 27.79 27.14 -12.98
CA ARG A 85 26.99 27.40 -11.78
C ARG A 85 26.47 28.83 -11.77
N GLY A 86 25.17 28.98 -11.55
CA GLY A 86 24.50 30.28 -11.48
C GLY A 86 24.11 30.87 -12.83
N LYS A 87 24.44 30.22 -13.96
CA LYS A 87 23.85 30.55 -15.26
C LYS A 87 22.35 30.25 -15.25
N THR A 88 21.59 31.08 -15.96
CA THR A 88 20.16 30.79 -16.19
C THR A 88 20.08 29.74 -17.29
N PRO A 89 19.38 28.62 -17.07
CA PRO A 89 19.16 27.62 -18.10
C PRO A 89 18.47 28.20 -19.34
N ASP A 90 18.88 27.74 -20.52
CA ASP A 90 18.17 28.05 -21.76
C ASP A 90 16.81 27.35 -21.77
N GLU A 91 15.79 28.03 -22.32
CA GLU A 91 14.46 27.44 -22.45
C GLU A 91 14.41 26.48 -23.66
N ARG A 92 14.27 25.18 -23.39
CA ARG A 92 14.28 24.14 -24.42
C ARG A 92 13.17 23.11 -24.20
N PRO A 93 12.32 22.85 -25.19
CA PRO A 93 11.42 21.70 -25.14
C PRO A 93 12.23 20.42 -25.34
N MET A 94 12.10 19.48 -24.41
CA MET A 94 12.70 18.16 -24.51
C MET A 94 11.69 17.19 -25.16
N PRO A 95 12.10 16.40 -26.17
CA PRO A 95 11.26 15.32 -26.67
C PRO A 95 11.11 14.22 -25.60
N PHE A 96 10.12 13.36 -25.79
CA PHE A 96 9.95 12.10 -25.06
C PHE A 96 9.17 11.13 -25.96
N ASP A 97 9.30 9.82 -25.71
CA ASP A 97 8.71 8.75 -26.50
C ASP A 97 7.24 8.50 -26.12
N GLU A 98 6.98 8.26 -24.84
CA GLU A 98 5.65 7.89 -24.37
C GLU A 98 5.31 8.42 -22.96
N ILE A 99 4.00 8.41 -22.67
CA ILE A 99 3.44 8.71 -21.35
C ILE A 99 2.95 7.41 -20.76
N VAL A 100 3.46 7.07 -19.57
CA VAL A 100 2.97 5.96 -18.75
C VAL A 100 1.84 6.50 -17.86
N PRO A 101 0.56 6.19 -18.17
CA PRO A 101 -0.58 6.79 -17.48
C PRO A 101 -0.69 6.30 -16.04
N ALA A 102 -1.30 7.11 -15.17
CA ALA A 102 -1.68 6.67 -13.83
C ALA A 102 -2.71 5.53 -13.92
N PRO A 103 -2.65 4.51 -13.05
CA PRO A 103 -3.60 3.41 -13.10
C PRO A 103 -4.99 3.91 -12.71
N ALA A 104 -6.03 3.27 -13.27
CA ALA A 104 -7.38 3.52 -12.80
C ALA A 104 -7.51 3.08 -11.33
N PRO A 105 -8.28 3.80 -10.49
CA PRO A 105 -8.51 3.38 -9.12
C PRO A 105 -9.15 1.99 -9.06
N VAL A 106 -8.53 1.07 -8.35
CA VAL A 106 -9.09 -0.26 -8.06
C VAL A 106 -9.85 -0.19 -6.73
N PRO A 107 -11.09 -0.72 -6.66
CA PRO A 107 -11.84 -0.77 -5.41
C PRO A 107 -11.08 -1.52 -4.31
N GLU A 108 -11.21 -1.05 -3.07
CA GLU A 108 -10.67 -1.75 -1.92
C GLU A 108 -11.40 -3.08 -1.70
N PRO A 109 -10.69 -4.19 -1.39
CA PRO A 109 -11.30 -5.39 -0.85
C PRO A 109 -12.10 -5.06 0.42
N GLN A 110 -13.42 -5.31 0.37
CA GLN A 110 -14.35 -5.09 1.47
C GLN A 110 -15.22 -6.33 1.69
N PRO A 111 -15.65 -6.60 2.93
CA PRO A 111 -16.68 -7.61 3.18
C PRO A 111 -17.92 -7.37 2.30
N ILE A 112 -18.51 -8.46 1.80
CA ILE A 112 -19.73 -8.44 0.97
C ILE A 112 -20.95 -7.82 1.68
N SER A 113 -20.88 -7.73 3.01
CA SER A 113 -21.81 -7.01 3.87
C SER A 113 -21.10 -6.63 5.16
N PRO A 114 -21.56 -5.59 5.89
CA PRO A 114 -21.02 -5.28 7.20
C PRO A 114 -20.99 -6.49 8.14
N ILE A 115 -19.91 -6.65 8.91
CA ILE A 115 -19.77 -7.72 9.88
C ILE A 115 -20.24 -7.19 11.24
N GLU A 116 -21.40 -7.66 11.70
CA GLU A 116 -21.92 -7.29 13.02
C GLU A 116 -21.16 -8.00 14.13
N GLU A 117 -20.77 -7.27 15.17
CA GLU A 117 -20.19 -7.88 16.37
C GLU A 117 -21.24 -8.73 17.10
N LYS A 118 -20.89 -9.99 17.41
CA LYS A 118 -21.76 -10.90 18.15
C LYS A 118 -21.53 -10.72 19.65
N PRO A 119 -22.58 -10.48 20.46
CA PRO A 119 -22.46 -10.44 21.91
C PRO A 119 -21.99 -11.80 22.44
N GLN A 120 -20.82 -11.85 23.08
CA GLN A 120 -20.32 -13.07 23.73
C GLN A 120 -20.27 -12.89 25.26
N PRO A 121 -20.67 -13.92 26.05
CA PRO A 121 -20.77 -13.81 27.51
C PRO A 121 -19.40 -13.67 28.21
N VAL A 122 -18.30 -14.03 27.55
CA VAL A 122 -16.91 -13.84 28.02
C VAL A 122 -16.04 -13.48 26.83
N GLU A 123 -15.36 -12.33 26.86
CA GLU A 123 -14.38 -11.95 25.84
C GLU A 123 -13.01 -12.53 26.18
N GLN A 124 -12.60 -13.59 25.46
CA GLN A 124 -11.21 -14.04 25.47
C GLN A 124 -10.41 -13.27 24.42
N TRP A 125 -9.30 -12.66 24.85
CA TRP A 125 -8.43 -11.87 23.99
C TRP A 125 -7.14 -12.62 23.69
N LEU A 126 -6.86 -12.83 22.41
CA LEU A 126 -5.57 -13.26 21.91
C LEU A 126 -4.68 -12.05 21.70
N HIS A 127 -3.52 -12.01 22.36
CA HIS A 127 -2.54 -10.94 22.24
C HIS A 127 -1.38 -11.36 21.34
N PHE A 128 -0.91 -10.43 20.50
CA PHE A 128 0.24 -10.64 19.62
C PHE A 128 0.94 -9.31 19.32
N VAL A 129 2.09 -9.37 18.66
CA VAL A 129 2.84 -8.20 18.21
C VAL A 129 2.91 -8.22 16.69
N PHE A 130 2.52 -7.13 16.04
CA PHE A 130 2.53 -6.97 14.59
C PHE A 130 3.39 -5.76 14.21
N TYR A 131 4.51 -5.98 13.52
CA TYR A 131 5.54 -4.95 13.26
C TYR A 131 5.82 -4.09 14.50
N GLY A 132 6.18 -4.75 15.61
CA GLY A 132 6.45 -4.09 16.89
C GLY A 132 5.24 -3.44 17.59
N THR A 133 4.04 -3.52 17.02
CA THR A 133 2.80 -2.97 17.57
C THR A 133 2.05 -4.01 18.39
N PRO A 134 1.78 -3.78 19.69
CA PRO A 134 0.93 -4.65 20.47
C PRO A 134 -0.50 -4.63 19.93
N CYS A 135 -1.02 -5.79 19.55
CA CYS A 135 -2.35 -5.97 19.02
C CYS A 135 -3.10 -7.04 19.83
N LYS A 136 -4.42 -7.05 19.67
CA LYS A 136 -5.27 -8.10 20.22
C LYS A 136 -6.50 -8.31 19.35
N VAL A 137 -6.98 -9.54 19.31
CA VAL A 137 -8.25 -9.93 18.68
C VAL A 137 -8.98 -10.89 19.61
N ARG A 138 -10.30 -10.94 19.52
CA ARG A 138 -11.12 -11.89 20.27
C ARG A 138 -11.05 -13.25 19.61
N PHE A 139 -10.65 -14.24 20.39
CA PHE A 139 -10.61 -15.62 19.96
C PHE A 139 -10.65 -16.53 21.19
N ASP A 140 -11.63 -17.43 21.25
CA ASP A 140 -11.67 -18.48 22.27
C ASP A 140 -10.83 -19.66 21.79
N ALA A 141 -9.81 -20.04 22.55
CA ALA A 141 -8.96 -21.18 22.20
C ALA A 141 -9.75 -22.50 22.09
N ALA A 142 -10.90 -22.62 22.78
CA ALA A 142 -11.80 -23.76 22.66
C ALA A 142 -12.50 -23.85 21.28
N GLU A 143 -12.51 -22.77 20.51
CA GLU A 143 -13.03 -22.73 19.14
C GLU A 143 -11.96 -23.11 18.09
N SER A 144 -10.72 -23.37 18.51
CA SER A 144 -9.69 -23.89 17.61
C SER A 144 -10.09 -25.26 17.05
N VAL A 145 -9.93 -25.43 15.74
CA VAL A 145 -10.25 -26.67 15.03
C VAL A 145 -8.97 -27.23 14.44
N LEU A 146 -8.72 -28.52 14.67
CA LEU A 146 -7.61 -29.22 14.05
C LEU A 146 -8.12 -30.04 12.85
N LEU A 147 -7.42 -29.93 11.72
CA LEU A 147 -7.72 -30.70 10.53
C LEU A 147 -7.24 -32.14 10.75
N ASN A 148 -8.14 -33.11 10.53
CA ASN A 148 -7.77 -34.52 10.52
C ASN A 148 -7.06 -34.94 9.21
N ASN A 149 -7.28 -34.18 8.13
CA ASN A 149 -6.62 -34.28 6.84
C ASN A 149 -6.90 -33.00 6.02
N ILE A 150 -6.32 -32.89 4.83
CA ILE A 150 -6.46 -31.73 3.94
C ILE A 150 -7.38 -31.97 2.74
N ARG A 151 -8.27 -32.97 2.82
CA ARG A 151 -9.26 -33.23 1.77
C ARG A 151 -10.40 -32.23 1.85
N GLU A 152 -11.08 -32.08 0.73
CA GLU A 152 -12.15 -31.15 0.42
C GLU A 152 -13.19 -31.06 1.55
N ASN A 153 -13.65 -32.21 2.08
CA ASN A 153 -14.60 -32.23 3.19
C ASN A 153 -14.05 -31.70 4.51
N ALA A 154 -12.81 -32.03 4.88
CA ALA A 154 -12.22 -31.55 6.12
C ALA A 154 -11.96 -30.03 6.08
N VAL A 155 -11.53 -29.53 4.93
CA VAL A 155 -11.35 -28.09 4.68
C VAL A 155 -12.70 -27.37 4.77
N ALA A 156 -13.74 -27.90 4.11
CA ALA A 156 -15.09 -27.34 4.17
C ALA A 156 -15.69 -27.36 5.59
N ASP A 157 -15.49 -28.44 6.35
CA ASP A 157 -15.96 -28.55 7.75
C ASP A 157 -15.33 -27.47 8.64
N MET A 158 -14.02 -27.24 8.49
CA MET A 158 -13.33 -26.17 9.23
C MET A 158 -13.80 -24.79 8.78
N TRP A 159 -14.02 -24.58 7.48
CA TRP A 159 -14.58 -23.33 6.95
C TRP A 159 -15.95 -23.02 7.56
N GLU A 160 -16.87 -23.99 7.56
CA GLU A 160 -18.21 -23.86 8.16
C GLU A 160 -18.15 -23.54 9.65
N ARG A 161 -17.19 -24.15 10.38
CA ARG A 161 -17.01 -23.83 11.81
C ARG A 161 -16.56 -22.39 12.00
N MET A 162 -15.57 -21.93 11.23
CA MET A 162 -15.06 -20.55 11.31
C MET A 162 -16.12 -19.49 10.96
N MET A 163 -17.06 -19.79 10.05
CA MET A 163 -18.20 -18.89 9.77
C MET A 163 -19.00 -18.55 11.04
N THR A 164 -19.10 -19.49 11.97
CA THR A 164 -19.83 -19.29 13.22
C THR A 164 -18.97 -18.70 14.33
N SER A 165 -17.73 -19.20 14.49
CA SER A 165 -16.87 -18.90 15.65
C SER A 165 -15.95 -17.69 15.46
N CYS A 166 -15.56 -17.34 14.23
CA CYS A 166 -14.55 -16.31 13.97
C CYS A 166 -15.12 -14.92 13.69
N ASN A 167 -16.43 -14.70 13.88
CA ASN A 167 -17.06 -13.43 13.52
C ASN A 167 -16.43 -12.21 14.22
N ASN A 168 -16.24 -12.27 15.54
CA ASN A 168 -15.63 -11.17 16.30
C ASN A 168 -14.12 -11.03 15.99
N LEU A 169 -13.43 -12.13 15.70
CA LEU A 169 -12.05 -12.09 15.22
C LEU A 169 -11.95 -11.28 13.91
N LEU A 170 -12.89 -11.46 12.98
CA LEU A 170 -12.94 -10.71 11.74
C LEU A 170 -13.20 -9.22 11.99
N CYS A 171 -14.16 -8.87 12.86
CA CYS A 171 -14.40 -7.49 13.28
C CYS A 171 -13.10 -6.86 13.79
N ASP A 172 -12.43 -7.52 14.73
CA ASP A 172 -11.22 -6.98 15.36
C ASP A 172 -10.06 -6.86 14.35
N CYS A 173 -9.93 -7.80 13.39
CA CYS A 173 -8.95 -7.67 12.31
C CYS A 173 -9.24 -6.46 11.41
N LEU A 174 -10.49 -6.25 11.02
CA LEU A 174 -10.89 -5.08 10.21
C LEU A 174 -10.71 -3.76 10.99
N ASP A 175 -10.98 -3.76 12.29
CA ASP A 175 -10.73 -2.61 13.16
C ASP A 175 -9.24 -2.30 13.27
N LEU A 176 -8.39 -3.34 13.35
CA LEU A 176 -6.93 -3.18 13.27
C LEU A 176 -6.50 -2.61 11.91
N ARG A 177 -7.05 -3.10 10.78
CA ARG A 177 -6.82 -2.53 9.43
C ARG A 177 -7.12 -1.03 9.41
N ASN A 178 -8.28 -0.64 9.92
CA ASN A 178 -8.77 0.74 9.89
C ASN A 178 -8.01 1.68 10.83
N SER A 179 -7.74 1.23 12.06
CA SER A 179 -7.08 2.02 13.10
C SER A 179 -5.59 2.24 12.81
N MET A 180 -4.92 1.21 12.29
CA MET A 180 -3.51 1.29 11.90
C MET A 180 -3.31 1.76 10.45
N LYS A 181 -4.39 2.03 9.69
CA LYS A 181 -4.32 2.45 8.29
C LYS A 181 -3.56 1.46 7.40
N LEU A 182 -3.79 0.17 7.64
CA LEU A 182 -3.09 -0.89 6.92
C LEU A 182 -3.47 -0.88 5.44
N CYS A 183 -2.46 -0.87 4.56
CA CYS A 183 -2.66 -1.22 3.16
C CYS A 183 -2.99 -2.71 3.03
N ASP A 184 -3.38 -3.14 1.84
CA ASP A 184 -3.85 -4.50 1.64
C ASP A 184 -2.72 -5.52 1.90
N TRP A 185 -1.47 -5.21 1.49
CA TRP A 185 -0.30 -6.04 1.84
C TRP A 185 -0.09 -6.17 3.35
N ALA A 186 -0.14 -5.05 4.09
CA ALA A 186 -0.01 -5.08 5.54
C ALA A 186 -1.16 -5.88 6.19
N TYR A 187 -2.37 -5.81 5.64
CA TYR A 187 -3.50 -6.60 6.12
C TYR A 187 -3.33 -8.10 5.86
N VAL A 188 -2.76 -8.49 4.71
CA VAL A 188 -2.38 -9.89 4.42
C VAL A 188 -1.39 -10.42 5.46
N LYS A 189 -0.38 -9.61 5.82
CA LYS A 189 0.59 -9.94 6.86
C LYS A 189 -0.03 -9.98 8.26
N LEU A 190 -1.02 -9.13 8.54
CA LEU A 190 -1.77 -9.17 9.80
C LEU A 190 -2.55 -10.49 9.92
N ALA A 191 -3.28 -10.88 8.87
CA ALA A 191 -4.03 -12.13 8.82
C ALA A 191 -3.11 -13.35 8.98
N GLU A 192 -1.94 -13.34 8.32
CA GLU A 192 -0.89 -14.34 8.52
C GLU A 192 -0.44 -14.41 10.00
N THR A 193 -0.16 -13.26 10.60
CA THR A 193 0.30 -13.16 11.99
C THR A 193 -0.74 -13.71 12.97
N VAL A 194 -2.01 -13.34 12.81
CA VAL A 194 -3.13 -13.85 13.63
C VAL A 194 -3.25 -15.36 13.51
N ALA A 195 -3.24 -15.88 12.27
CA ALA A 195 -3.40 -17.31 12.03
C ALA A 195 -2.26 -18.14 12.62
N ASN A 196 -1.01 -17.69 12.44
CA ASN A 196 0.17 -18.32 13.02
C ASN A 196 0.22 -18.18 14.55
N THR A 197 -0.35 -17.12 15.12
CA THR A 197 -0.43 -16.98 16.59
C THR A 197 -1.39 -18.04 17.18
N ILE A 198 -2.50 -18.33 16.50
CA ILE A 198 -3.51 -19.30 16.96
C ILE A 198 -3.02 -20.74 16.79
N TYR A 199 -2.50 -21.08 15.62
CA TYR A 199 -2.15 -22.47 15.28
C TYR A 199 -0.65 -22.79 15.36
N GLY A 200 0.15 -21.85 15.87
CA GLY A 200 1.60 -21.99 16.06
C GLY A 200 2.43 -21.52 14.86
N SER A 201 3.69 -21.20 15.13
CA SER A 201 4.67 -20.76 14.15
C SER A 201 5.11 -21.92 13.24
N GLY A 202 4.64 -21.95 12.00
CA GLY A 202 5.08 -22.97 11.02
C GLY A 202 4.18 -23.19 9.82
N HIS A 203 3.33 -22.21 9.48
CA HIS A 203 2.40 -22.29 8.35
C HIS A 203 1.61 -23.61 8.36
N SER A 204 0.99 -23.97 9.49
CA SER A 204 0.17 -25.17 9.55
C SER A 204 -0.98 -25.08 8.53
N ASN A 205 -1.56 -26.22 8.15
CA ASN A 205 -2.69 -26.23 7.22
C ASN A 205 -3.88 -25.44 7.78
N GLU A 206 -4.08 -25.50 9.10
CA GLU A 206 -5.06 -24.73 9.85
C GLU A 206 -4.78 -23.22 9.79
N ALA A 207 -3.51 -22.81 9.93
CA ALA A 207 -3.11 -21.41 9.81
C ALA A 207 -3.36 -20.88 8.39
N VAL A 208 -3.01 -21.65 7.35
CA VAL A 208 -3.28 -21.29 5.95
C VAL A 208 -4.78 -21.12 5.72
N LEU A 209 -5.59 -22.05 6.25
CA LEU A 209 -7.04 -21.99 6.07
C LEU A 209 -7.68 -20.82 6.85
N LEU A 210 -7.21 -20.52 8.05
CA LEU A 210 -7.68 -19.37 8.82
C LEU A 210 -7.26 -18.04 8.16
N GLN A 211 -6.02 -17.92 7.67
CA GLN A 211 -5.60 -16.74 6.91
C GLN A 211 -6.46 -16.55 5.65
N SER A 212 -6.68 -17.64 4.90
CA SER A 212 -7.55 -17.65 3.72
C SER A 212 -8.97 -17.20 4.06
N PHE A 213 -9.50 -17.68 5.18
CA PHE A 213 -10.82 -17.28 5.66
C PHE A 213 -10.88 -15.79 6.01
N ILE A 214 -9.92 -15.28 6.78
CA ILE A 214 -9.87 -13.85 7.15
C ILE A 214 -9.86 -12.96 5.90
N LEU A 215 -9.01 -13.29 4.92
CA LEU A 215 -8.86 -12.51 3.70
C LEU A 215 -10.10 -12.61 2.81
N ASN A 216 -10.61 -13.83 2.57
CA ASN A 216 -11.84 -14.02 1.80
C ASN A 216 -13.03 -13.26 2.39
N GLN A 217 -13.24 -13.35 3.71
CA GLN A 217 -14.33 -12.65 4.39
C GLN A 217 -14.11 -11.12 4.46
N SER A 218 -12.89 -10.67 4.20
CA SER A 218 -12.55 -9.25 4.06
C SER A 218 -12.62 -8.75 2.62
N GLY A 219 -13.10 -9.59 1.68
CA GLY A 219 -13.32 -9.24 0.29
C GLY A 219 -12.15 -9.53 -0.65
N PHE A 220 -11.09 -10.19 -0.17
CA PHE A 220 -9.94 -10.52 -1.02
C PHE A 220 -10.25 -11.72 -1.91
N LYS A 221 -9.87 -11.59 -3.17
CA LYS A 221 -9.90 -12.64 -4.18
C LYS A 221 -8.77 -13.63 -3.91
N ILE A 222 -9.13 -14.77 -3.33
CA ILE A 222 -8.21 -15.85 -2.97
C ILE A 222 -8.72 -17.18 -3.52
N HIS A 223 -7.80 -18.12 -3.73
CA HIS A 223 -8.12 -19.54 -3.89
C HIS A 223 -7.39 -20.36 -2.84
N ILE A 224 -8.05 -21.42 -2.37
CA ILE A 224 -7.44 -22.42 -1.51
C ILE A 224 -6.97 -23.57 -2.40
N ALA A 225 -5.77 -24.07 -2.12
CA ALA A 225 -5.16 -25.12 -2.90
C ALA A 225 -4.53 -26.18 -2.00
N ARG A 226 -4.37 -27.39 -2.54
CA ARG A 226 -3.51 -28.42 -1.93
C ARG A 226 -2.46 -28.92 -2.90
N SER A 227 -1.28 -29.18 -2.36
CA SER A 227 -0.21 -29.89 -3.03
C SER A 227 -0.21 -31.38 -2.65
N ASP A 228 0.51 -32.17 -3.43
CA ASP A 228 0.57 -33.63 -3.25
C ASP A 228 1.35 -34.05 -1.99
N ASN A 229 2.13 -33.14 -1.38
CA ASN A 229 2.87 -33.37 -0.14
C ASN A 229 2.03 -33.13 1.14
N HIS A 230 0.70 -33.14 1.01
CA HIS A 230 -0.26 -32.94 2.10
C HIS A 230 -0.25 -31.55 2.76
N ARG A 231 0.04 -30.50 1.97
CA ARG A 231 0.01 -29.11 2.41
C ARG A 231 -1.11 -28.31 1.74
N LEU A 232 -1.76 -27.46 2.53
CA LEU A 232 -2.63 -26.41 2.05
C LEU A 232 -1.81 -25.17 1.70
N HIS A 233 -2.26 -24.47 0.68
CA HIS A 233 -1.70 -23.21 0.20
C HIS A 233 -2.83 -22.23 -0.08
N MET A 234 -2.53 -20.94 0.09
CA MET A 234 -3.39 -19.85 -0.35
C MET A 234 -2.78 -19.20 -1.59
N LEU A 235 -3.60 -19.04 -2.62
CA LEU A 235 -3.26 -18.25 -3.79
C LEU A 235 -4.02 -16.93 -3.74
N LEU A 236 -3.31 -15.81 -3.88
CA LEU A 236 -3.88 -14.47 -3.74
C LEU A 236 -3.78 -13.71 -5.07
N ALA A 237 -4.90 -13.17 -5.56
CA ALA A 237 -4.88 -12.28 -6.71
C ALA A 237 -4.39 -10.89 -6.33
N ALA A 238 -3.66 -10.23 -7.22
CA ALA A 238 -3.18 -8.86 -7.07
C ALA A 238 -3.57 -8.02 -8.29
N ASP A 239 -3.67 -6.69 -8.11
CA ASP A 239 -3.96 -5.72 -9.18
C ASP A 239 -2.74 -5.39 -10.06
N CYS A 240 -1.64 -6.07 -9.82
CA CYS A 240 -0.34 -5.88 -10.42
C CYS A 240 0.46 -7.19 -10.41
N ASP A 241 1.57 -7.17 -11.12
CA ASP A 241 2.51 -8.27 -11.22
C ASP A 241 3.61 -8.18 -10.18
N MET A 242 3.79 -9.24 -9.39
CA MET A 242 4.83 -9.32 -8.35
C MET A 242 6.02 -10.16 -8.84
N TYR A 243 7.23 -9.61 -8.70
CA TYR A 243 8.47 -10.32 -9.02
C TYR A 243 8.82 -11.34 -7.95
N ASN A 244 9.49 -12.42 -8.35
CA ASN A 244 9.99 -13.50 -7.49
C ASN A 244 8.92 -14.33 -6.76
N TYR A 245 7.64 -14.16 -7.09
CA TYR A 245 6.55 -15.01 -6.59
C TYR A 245 6.10 -16.03 -7.64
N PRO A 246 6.03 -17.34 -7.31
CA PRO A 246 5.30 -18.31 -8.12
C PRO A 246 3.84 -17.90 -8.25
N TYR A 247 3.23 -18.17 -9.40
CA TYR A 247 1.86 -17.76 -9.65
C TYR A 247 1.11 -18.70 -10.58
N TRP A 248 -0.22 -18.65 -10.55
CA TRP A 248 -1.11 -19.42 -11.41
C TRP A 248 -1.94 -18.46 -12.24
N LYS A 249 -2.07 -18.77 -13.54
CA LYS A 249 -2.97 -18.07 -14.45
C LYS A 249 -4.33 -18.77 -14.43
N LEU A 250 -5.32 -18.14 -13.81
CA LEU A 250 -6.68 -18.68 -13.71
C LEU A 250 -7.64 -17.63 -14.29
N ASN A 251 -8.40 -17.99 -15.32
CA ASN A 251 -9.36 -17.11 -15.99
C ASN A 251 -8.78 -15.75 -16.46
N GLY A 252 -7.49 -15.71 -16.83
CA GLY A 252 -6.82 -14.50 -17.28
C GLY A 252 -6.28 -13.60 -16.15
N GLU A 253 -6.42 -14.00 -14.89
CA GLU A 253 -5.86 -13.31 -13.73
C GLU A 253 -4.67 -14.07 -13.15
N HIS A 254 -3.76 -13.35 -12.49
CA HIS A 254 -2.60 -13.92 -11.80
C HIS A 254 -2.90 -14.09 -10.31
N TYR A 255 -2.69 -15.31 -9.83
CA TYR A 255 -2.83 -15.66 -8.42
C TYR A 255 -1.48 -16.13 -7.86
N TYR A 256 -0.96 -15.38 -6.89
CA TYR A 256 0.39 -15.55 -6.35
C TYR A 256 0.41 -16.45 -5.13
N LEU A 257 1.48 -17.25 -5.02
CA LEU A 257 1.77 -18.08 -3.87
C LEU A 257 2.81 -17.38 -2.98
N LEU A 258 2.37 -16.89 -1.82
CA LEU A 258 3.17 -16.03 -0.95
C LEU A 258 4.19 -16.77 -0.07
N ASP A 259 4.00 -18.08 0.15
CA ASP A 259 4.85 -18.88 1.04
C ASP A 259 6.15 -19.37 0.39
N HIS A 260 6.36 -19.05 -0.89
CA HIS A 260 7.48 -19.51 -1.72
C HIS A 260 7.74 -21.02 -1.65
N SER A 261 6.73 -21.82 -1.31
CA SER A 261 6.85 -23.27 -1.37
C SER A 261 7.07 -23.63 -2.85
N GLY A 262 8.22 -24.25 -3.15
CA GLY A 262 8.64 -24.56 -4.52
C GLY A 262 7.82 -25.69 -5.14
N VAL A 263 6.51 -25.50 -5.28
CA VAL A 263 5.56 -26.47 -5.84
C VAL A 263 5.31 -26.19 -7.32
N ASP A 264 5.35 -27.24 -8.14
CA ASP A 264 5.16 -27.13 -9.60
C ASP A 264 3.68 -27.09 -10.03
N GLY A 265 2.78 -27.52 -9.15
CA GLY A 265 1.36 -27.61 -9.44
C GLY A 265 0.53 -27.90 -8.20
N LEU A 266 -0.76 -27.58 -8.29
CA LEU A 266 -1.68 -27.57 -7.16
C LEU A 266 -3.06 -28.08 -7.60
N ASN A 267 -3.77 -28.76 -6.71
CA ASN A 267 -5.21 -28.97 -6.85
C ASN A 267 -5.91 -27.75 -6.23
N ILE A 268 -6.66 -26.99 -7.02
CA ILE A 268 -7.16 -25.66 -6.63
C ILE A 268 -8.68 -25.66 -6.56
N PHE A 269 -9.21 -25.11 -5.47
CA PHE A 269 -10.61 -24.73 -5.36
C PHE A 269 -10.83 -23.39 -6.07
N THR A 270 -11.34 -23.42 -7.30
CA THR A 270 -11.42 -22.23 -8.18
C THR A 270 -12.76 -21.48 -8.13
N ARG A 271 -13.57 -21.70 -7.10
CA ARG A 271 -14.83 -20.95 -6.97
C ARG A 271 -14.52 -19.56 -6.43
N THR A 272 -15.22 -18.57 -6.97
CA THR A 272 -15.13 -17.18 -6.56
C THR A 272 -16.13 -16.88 -5.45
N PHE A 273 -15.73 -16.09 -4.46
CA PHE A 273 -16.67 -15.52 -3.51
C PHE A 273 -17.33 -14.28 -4.12
N PRO A 274 -18.59 -13.94 -3.78
CA PRO A 274 -19.24 -12.75 -4.33
C PRO A 274 -18.43 -11.47 -4.08
N GLU A 275 -18.36 -10.59 -5.08
CA GLU A 275 -17.76 -9.24 -5.00
C GLU A 275 -16.27 -9.18 -4.60
N GLU A 276 -15.56 -10.32 -4.59
CA GLU A 276 -14.15 -10.38 -4.25
C GLU A 276 -13.27 -9.51 -5.18
N GLN A 277 -12.30 -8.82 -4.59
CA GLN A 277 -11.38 -7.90 -5.27
C GLN A 277 -9.94 -8.39 -5.15
N PRO A 278 -9.09 -8.17 -6.18
CA PRO A 278 -7.66 -8.42 -6.05
C PRO A 278 -7.05 -7.53 -4.96
N MET A 279 -5.97 -7.99 -4.34
CA MET A 279 -5.16 -7.17 -3.44
C MET A 279 -4.59 -5.97 -4.20
N ARG A 280 -4.72 -4.77 -3.63
CA ARG A 280 -4.03 -3.58 -4.16
C ARG A 280 -2.69 -3.42 -3.49
N LEU A 281 -1.62 -3.34 -4.26
CA LEU A 281 -0.32 -3.05 -3.66
C LEU A 281 -0.16 -1.59 -3.27
N SER A 282 -0.74 -0.65 -4.03
CA SER A 282 -0.57 0.79 -3.78
C SER A 282 -0.78 1.19 -2.31
N ILE A 283 0.17 1.96 -1.75
CA ILE A 283 0.09 2.50 -0.40
C ILE A 283 -0.32 3.97 -0.47
N ALA A 284 -1.59 4.25 -0.18
CA ALA A 284 -2.13 5.61 -0.21
C ALA A 284 -1.90 6.40 1.11
N GLN A 285 -1.61 5.71 2.21
CA GLN A 285 -1.50 6.29 3.55
C GLN A 285 -0.38 5.59 4.35
N GLU A 286 0.22 6.32 5.28
CA GLU A 286 1.22 5.78 6.21
C GLU A 286 0.65 4.60 7.02
N GLN A 287 1.44 3.53 7.11
CA GLN A 287 1.18 2.38 7.96
C GLN A 287 1.52 2.73 9.43
N ARG A 288 0.52 2.75 10.32
CA ARG A 288 0.69 3.24 11.70
C ARG A 288 1.13 2.13 12.64
N PHE A 289 2.42 1.88 12.66
CA PHE A 289 3.05 0.98 13.62
C PHE A 289 3.57 1.72 14.85
N SER A 290 3.78 1.00 15.95
CA SER A 290 4.47 1.53 17.13
C SER A 290 5.86 2.06 16.75
N GLY A 291 6.30 3.12 17.41
CA GLY A 291 7.57 3.77 17.11
C GLY A 291 8.75 3.05 17.75
N LYS A 292 9.62 2.44 16.93
CA LYS A 292 10.98 2.05 17.33
C LYS A 292 11.94 2.93 16.56
N LEU A 293 12.41 4.01 17.19
CA LEU A 293 13.19 5.02 16.48
C LEU A 293 14.64 4.58 16.22
N SER A 294 15.17 4.91 15.06
CA SER A 294 16.59 4.79 14.74
C SER A 294 17.44 5.79 15.54
N SER A 295 18.76 5.65 15.45
CA SER A 295 19.67 6.75 15.81
C SER A 295 19.41 7.98 14.93
N GLU A 296 19.68 9.15 15.49
CA GLU A 296 19.56 10.43 14.79
C GLU A 296 20.62 10.55 13.67
N ARG A 297 20.21 11.13 12.54
CA ARG A 297 21.09 11.50 11.42
C ARG A 297 20.80 12.93 11.02
N THR A 298 21.85 13.75 10.88
CA THR A 298 21.70 15.11 10.35
C THR A 298 21.96 15.12 8.85
N LEU A 299 20.99 15.64 8.11
CA LEU A 299 21.02 15.85 6.67
C LEU A 299 21.07 17.35 6.41
N GLN A 300 21.98 17.82 5.56
CA GLN A 300 22.17 19.24 5.29
C GLN A 300 22.52 19.49 3.82
N ALA A 301 21.87 20.49 3.22
CA ALA A 301 22.22 20.97 1.90
C ALA A 301 23.54 21.75 1.93
N GLU A 302 24.41 21.52 0.97
CA GLU A 302 25.73 22.15 0.91
C GLU A 302 25.63 23.64 0.56
N ARG A 303 24.81 23.99 -0.44
CA ARG A 303 24.66 25.38 -0.90
C ARG A 303 23.76 26.20 0.03
N TYR A 304 22.84 25.55 0.73
CA TYR A 304 21.86 26.20 1.59
C TYR A 304 21.92 25.62 3.01
N PRO A 305 22.86 26.05 3.87
CA PRO A 305 23.05 25.47 5.20
C PRO A 305 21.82 25.55 6.11
N ALA A 306 20.90 26.48 5.86
CA ALA A 306 19.61 26.59 6.55
C ALA A 306 18.64 25.44 6.21
N VAL A 307 18.86 24.76 5.09
CA VAL A 307 18.15 23.55 4.69
C VAL A 307 18.84 22.37 5.34
N SER A 308 18.55 22.16 6.62
CA SER A 308 19.17 21.15 7.46
C SER A 308 18.15 20.57 8.43
N ALA A 309 18.17 19.26 8.63
CA ALA A 309 17.28 18.56 9.55
C ALA A 309 17.97 17.36 10.20
N THR A 310 17.64 17.11 11.47
CA THR A 310 17.99 15.87 12.15
C THR A 310 16.79 14.93 12.08
N VAL A 311 16.96 13.84 11.34
CA VAL A 311 15.92 12.84 11.06
C VAL A 311 16.12 11.57 11.89
N VAL A 312 15.02 10.87 12.11
CA VAL A 312 14.97 9.50 12.65
C VAL A 312 13.94 8.72 11.86
N ALA A 313 14.13 7.41 11.75
CA ALA A 313 13.21 6.50 11.10
C ALA A 313 12.47 5.61 12.11
N ASN A 314 11.26 5.17 11.78
CA ASN A 314 10.59 4.10 12.51
C ASN A 314 11.07 2.73 11.98
N MET A 315 11.87 2.03 12.76
CA MET A 315 12.44 0.72 12.38
C MET A 315 11.37 -0.35 12.14
N ASN A 316 10.22 -0.26 12.81
CA ASN A 316 9.12 -1.20 12.56
C ASN A 316 8.49 -0.98 11.16
N LEU A 317 8.53 0.26 10.65
CA LEU A 317 8.10 0.57 9.28
C LEU A 317 9.15 0.10 8.26
N MET A 318 10.44 0.16 8.61
CA MET A 318 11.51 -0.41 7.79
C MET A 318 11.38 -1.93 7.65
N ASP A 319 11.04 -2.63 8.74
CA ASP A 319 10.77 -4.07 8.69
C ASP A 319 9.61 -4.38 7.70
N PHE A 320 8.55 -3.56 7.69
CA PHE A 320 7.47 -3.68 6.72
C PHE A 320 7.92 -3.43 5.28
N TYR A 321 8.71 -2.38 5.02
CA TYR A 321 9.21 -2.09 3.68
C TYR A 321 10.15 -3.18 3.14
N ASN A 322 10.95 -3.82 4.01
CA ASN A 322 11.79 -4.97 3.63
C ASN A 322 10.98 -6.20 3.18
N GLU A 323 9.76 -6.36 3.66
CA GLU A 323 8.85 -7.44 3.26
C GLU A 323 7.90 -7.04 2.12
N TYR A 324 7.96 -5.80 1.63
CA TYR A 324 7.04 -5.31 0.60
C TYR A 324 7.44 -5.83 -0.80
N PRO A 325 6.49 -6.36 -1.59
CA PRO A 325 6.80 -7.02 -2.85
C PRO A 325 7.20 -6.04 -3.95
N ALA A 326 8.36 -6.29 -4.57
CA ALA A 326 8.77 -5.62 -5.80
C ALA A 326 7.81 -5.97 -6.94
N SER A 327 7.20 -4.95 -7.55
CA SER A 327 6.03 -5.16 -8.43
C SER A 327 5.95 -4.14 -9.55
N TYR A 328 5.19 -4.46 -10.59
CA TYR A 328 4.88 -3.60 -11.74
C TYR A 328 3.43 -3.83 -12.20
N ALA A 329 2.85 -2.91 -12.94
CA ALA A 329 1.48 -2.97 -13.41
C ALA A 329 1.38 -2.74 -14.92
N ASN A 330 0.25 -3.15 -15.51
CA ASN A 330 -0.12 -2.91 -16.91
C ASN A 330 0.90 -3.41 -17.95
N ASN A 331 1.66 -4.47 -17.64
CA ASN A 331 2.75 -4.98 -18.48
C ASN A 331 3.85 -3.93 -18.79
N ASP A 332 4.00 -2.91 -17.95
CA ASP A 332 5.03 -1.89 -18.08
C ASP A 332 5.93 -1.89 -16.83
N PRO A 333 7.17 -2.40 -16.92
CA PRO A 333 8.12 -2.45 -15.80
C PRO A 333 8.43 -1.07 -15.18
N LEU A 334 8.25 0.04 -15.91
CA LEU A 334 8.54 1.39 -15.41
C LEU A 334 7.51 1.87 -14.39
N THR A 335 6.34 1.24 -14.35
CA THR A 335 5.34 1.52 -13.32
C THR A 335 5.81 1.15 -11.93
N LYS A 336 6.88 0.35 -11.78
CA LYS A 336 7.43 -0.06 -10.47
C LYS A 336 7.71 1.14 -9.57
N TRP A 337 8.27 2.22 -10.11
CA TRP A 337 8.63 3.42 -9.35
C TRP A 337 7.42 4.15 -8.77
N ARG A 338 6.24 4.01 -9.39
CA ARG A 338 5.01 4.65 -8.91
C ARG A 338 4.59 4.12 -7.54
N PHE A 339 4.77 2.83 -7.28
CA PHE A 339 4.42 2.22 -5.99
C PHE A 339 5.17 2.88 -4.83
N TYR A 340 6.43 3.27 -5.06
CA TYR A 340 7.27 3.95 -4.06
C TYR A 340 7.03 5.46 -4.03
N ALA A 341 6.96 6.08 -5.21
CA ALA A 341 6.75 7.51 -5.36
C ALA A 341 5.40 7.98 -4.81
N GLN A 342 4.37 7.13 -4.73
CA GLN A 342 3.06 7.51 -4.21
C GLN A 342 2.98 7.53 -2.67
N VAL A 343 3.88 6.83 -1.97
CA VAL A 343 3.80 6.66 -0.52
C VAL A 343 4.16 7.97 0.20
N PRO A 344 3.31 8.47 1.12
CA PRO A 344 3.65 9.63 1.92
C PRO A 344 4.77 9.29 2.92
N LEU A 345 5.61 10.27 3.25
CA LEU A 345 6.59 10.13 4.33
C LEU A 345 5.90 9.80 5.66
N SER A 346 6.52 8.98 6.51
CA SER A 346 5.99 8.67 7.84
C SER A 346 5.79 9.93 8.68
N ARG A 347 4.85 9.92 9.62
CA ARG A 347 4.60 11.02 10.54
C ARG A 347 5.86 11.42 11.29
N VAL A 348 6.68 10.45 11.69
CA VAL A 348 7.96 10.70 12.36
C VAL A 348 8.91 11.46 11.43
N ALA A 349 9.05 11.04 10.17
CA ALA A 349 9.87 11.75 9.20
C ALA A 349 9.33 13.17 8.93
N GLN A 350 8.01 13.32 8.74
CA GLN A 350 7.37 14.61 8.54
C GLN A 350 7.62 15.56 9.72
N GLU A 351 7.42 15.10 10.96
CA GLU A 351 7.62 15.91 12.18
C GLU A 351 9.08 16.36 12.34
N ARG A 352 10.05 15.59 11.85
CA ARG A 352 11.48 15.88 11.96
C ARG A 352 12.05 16.68 10.79
N LEU A 353 11.54 16.46 9.59
CA LEU A 353 12.06 17.05 8.36
C LEU A 353 11.30 18.32 7.95
N TYR A 354 9.97 18.26 7.91
CA TYR A 354 9.17 19.31 7.26
C TYR A 354 9.25 20.66 7.96
N PRO A 355 9.23 20.78 9.31
CA PRO A 355 9.35 22.08 9.96
C PRO A 355 10.61 22.85 9.57
N ALA A 356 11.75 22.14 9.51
CA ALA A 356 13.03 22.76 9.15
C ALA A 356 13.06 23.19 7.68
N LEU A 357 12.61 22.32 6.77
CA LEU A 357 12.55 22.65 5.34
C LEU A 357 11.56 23.80 5.07
N ARG A 358 10.37 23.78 5.68
CA ARG A 358 9.37 24.87 5.56
C ARG A 358 9.91 26.20 6.05
N ALA A 359 10.62 26.20 7.18
CA ALA A 359 11.26 27.41 7.69
C ALA A 359 12.30 27.95 6.70
N ALA A 360 13.11 27.09 6.10
CA ALA A 360 14.14 27.49 5.15
C ALA A 360 13.56 28.09 3.85
N ILE A 361 12.47 27.52 3.33
CA ILE A 361 11.83 27.97 2.07
C ILE A 361 10.76 29.07 2.27
N SER A 362 10.46 29.44 3.51
CA SER A 362 9.41 30.42 3.82
C SER A 362 9.67 31.76 3.13
N GLY A 363 8.67 32.28 2.41
CA GLY A 363 8.75 33.55 1.69
C GLY A 363 9.60 33.51 0.40
N LYS A 364 10.00 32.33 -0.08
CA LYS A 364 10.68 32.14 -1.36
C LYS A 364 9.69 31.97 -2.51
N SER A 365 10.12 32.28 -3.74
CA SER A 365 9.41 31.90 -4.96
C SER A 365 9.43 30.38 -5.15
N GLU A 366 8.58 29.85 -6.03
CA GLU A 366 8.60 28.42 -6.35
C GLU A 366 9.97 28.00 -6.89
N ARG A 367 10.57 28.85 -7.75
CA ARG A 367 11.93 28.65 -8.28
C ARG A 367 12.97 28.51 -7.18
N ASP A 368 13.00 29.44 -6.23
CA ASP A 368 14.01 29.45 -5.18
C ASP A 368 13.80 28.29 -4.21
N ALA A 369 12.55 28.03 -3.80
CA ALA A 369 12.21 26.93 -2.93
C ALA A 369 12.57 25.57 -3.53
N ALA A 370 12.23 25.33 -4.81
CA ALA A 370 12.57 24.09 -5.49
C ALA A 370 14.10 23.91 -5.69
N ASN A 371 14.84 24.99 -5.98
CA ASN A 371 16.31 24.94 -6.03
C ASN A 371 16.94 24.62 -4.66
N MET A 372 16.34 25.10 -3.57
CA MET A 372 16.78 24.76 -2.21
C MET A 372 16.53 23.28 -1.89
N LEU A 373 15.35 22.77 -2.24
CA LEU A 373 14.98 21.36 -2.03
C LEU A 373 15.80 20.40 -2.90
N ILE A 374 16.02 20.71 -4.18
CA ILE A 374 16.79 19.82 -5.06
C ILE A 374 18.26 19.76 -4.63
N ASN A 375 18.83 20.89 -4.19
CA ASN A 375 20.19 20.89 -3.67
C ASN A 375 20.32 20.05 -2.38
N PHE A 376 19.32 20.09 -1.49
CA PHE A 376 19.27 19.21 -0.33
C PHE A 376 19.33 17.73 -0.73
N VAL A 377 18.51 17.32 -1.69
CA VAL A 377 18.51 15.91 -2.16
C VAL A 377 19.80 15.55 -2.89
N GLN A 378 20.39 16.47 -3.65
CA GLN A 378 21.67 16.25 -4.35
C GLN A 378 22.83 16.00 -3.37
N THR A 379 22.92 16.79 -2.29
CA THR A 379 24.17 16.88 -1.50
C THR A 379 24.07 16.36 -0.07
N ALA A 380 22.87 16.14 0.49
CA ALA A 380 22.74 15.62 1.86
C ALA A 380 22.91 14.10 1.96
N PHE A 381 22.96 13.41 0.80
CA PHE A 381 23.00 11.96 0.69
C PHE A 381 24.22 11.51 -0.12
N VAL A 382 24.79 10.35 0.24
CA VAL A 382 25.90 9.75 -0.49
C VAL A 382 25.34 8.88 -1.62
N TYR A 383 25.88 9.01 -2.83
CA TYR A 383 25.46 8.20 -3.97
C TYR A 383 26.20 6.86 -3.98
N GLU A 384 25.49 5.75 -4.17
CA GLU A 384 26.05 4.42 -4.42
C GLU A 384 25.03 3.56 -5.17
N TYR A 385 25.49 2.56 -5.94
CA TYR A 385 24.61 1.66 -6.68
C TYR A 385 24.05 0.53 -5.81
N ASP A 386 22.80 0.17 -6.08
CA ASP A 386 22.08 -0.89 -5.38
C ASP A 386 22.72 -2.28 -5.49
N ASP A 387 23.22 -2.66 -6.66
CA ASP A 387 23.88 -3.96 -6.87
C ASP A 387 25.11 -4.12 -5.96
N LYS A 388 25.82 -3.02 -5.69
CA LYS A 388 26.98 -2.99 -4.82
C LYS A 388 26.62 -2.99 -3.33
N VAL A 389 25.50 -2.36 -2.95
CA VAL A 389 25.08 -2.26 -1.53
C VAL A 389 24.23 -3.45 -1.10
N TRP A 390 23.29 -3.88 -1.95
CA TRP A 390 22.24 -4.86 -1.65
C TRP A 390 22.37 -6.17 -2.45
N GLY A 391 23.16 -6.19 -3.53
CA GLY A 391 23.30 -7.35 -4.40
C GLY A 391 22.19 -7.51 -5.45
N CYS A 392 21.23 -6.59 -5.48
CA CYS A 392 20.15 -6.51 -6.45
C CYS A 392 19.59 -5.08 -6.55
N ASP A 393 18.92 -4.77 -7.66
CA ASP A 393 18.08 -3.57 -7.84
C ASP A 393 17.00 -3.48 -6.73
N ARG A 394 16.93 -2.34 -6.03
CA ARG A 394 16.06 -2.13 -4.86
C ARG A 394 15.71 -0.65 -4.67
N ALA A 395 14.60 -0.24 -5.29
CA ALA A 395 13.96 1.03 -5.00
C ALA A 395 13.66 1.25 -3.51
N PHE A 396 13.86 2.46 -3.02
CA PHE A 396 13.43 2.88 -1.69
C PHE A 396 12.11 3.65 -1.68
N PHE A 397 11.34 3.43 -0.61
CA PHE A 397 10.38 4.42 -0.17
C PHE A 397 11.11 5.67 0.36
N ALA A 398 10.47 6.84 0.34
CA ALA A 398 11.13 8.08 0.77
C ALA A 398 11.66 8.03 2.22
N ASP A 399 10.99 7.29 3.12
CA ASP A 399 11.48 7.06 4.49
C ASP A 399 12.79 6.25 4.53
N GLU A 400 12.95 5.26 3.64
CA GLU A 400 14.17 4.46 3.52
C GLU A 400 15.33 5.32 3.02
N THR A 401 15.10 6.22 2.06
CA THR A 401 16.13 7.19 1.60
C THR A 401 16.63 8.10 2.74
N LEU A 402 15.76 8.50 3.67
CA LEU A 402 16.15 9.29 4.85
C LEU A 402 16.99 8.48 5.85
N TYR A 403 16.78 7.17 5.89
CA TYR A 403 17.42 6.26 6.85
C TYR A 403 18.74 5.69 6.35
N TYR A 404 18.73 5.04 5.19
CA TYR A 404 19.87 4.30 4.67
C TYR A 404 21.02 5.22 4.24
N PRO A 405 22.29 4.78 4.41
CA PRO A 405 23.45 5.64 4.22
C PRO A 405 23.66 6.09 2.77
N TYR A 406 23.16 5.32 1.80
CA TYR A 406 23.34 5.53 0.38
C TYR A 406 21.99 5.64 -0.34
N SER A 407 21.97 6.34 -1.47
CA SER A 407 20.81 6.44 -2.37
C SER A 407 21.24 6.79 -3.80
N ASP A 408 20.56 6.23 -4.78
CA ASP A 408 20.82 6.43 -6.20
C ASP A 408 19.74 7.30 -6.88
N CYS A 409 19.57 7.16 -8.21
CA CYS A 409 18.76 8.08 -9.01
C CYS A 409 17.27 7.99 -8.71
N GLU A 410 16.74 6.78 -8.55
CA GLU A 410 15.34 6.54 -8.28
C GLU A 410 14.96 7.03 -6.89
N ASP A 411 15.77 6.73 -5.88
CA ASP A 411 15.53 7.09 -4.49
C ASP A 411 15.48 8.61 -4.31
N ARG A 412 16.44 9.30 -4.95
CA ARG A 412 16.53 10.75 -4.94
C ARG A 412 15.35 11.38 -5.68
N SER A 413 14.94 10.81 -6.82
CA SER A 413 13.77 11.26 -7.57
C SER A 413 12.46 11.04 -6.81
N ILE A 414 12.31 9.90 -6.15
CA ILE A 414 11.17 9.59 -5.28
C ILE A 414 11.12 10.58 -4.11
N LEU A 415 12.22 10.77 -3.37
CA LEU A 415 12.28 11.71 -2.25
C LEU A 415 12.01 13.15 -2.70
N PHE A 416 12.65 13.62 -3.78
CA PHE A 416 12.44 14.98 -4.29
C PHE A 416 10.98 15.19 -4.72
N SER A 417 10.37 14.23 -5.41
CA SER A 417 8.96 14.30 -5.79
C SER A 417 8.02 14.43 -4.58
N ARG A 418 8.37 13.79 -3.45
CA ARG A 418 7.62 13.88 -2.19
C ARG A 418 7.75 15.26 -1.57
N LEU A 419 8.97 15.78 -1.48
CA LEU A 419 9.22 17.11 -0.91
C LEU A 419 8.51 18.21 -1.70
N VAL A 420 8.55 18.16 -3.03
CA VAL A 420 7.86 19.15 -3.88
C VAL A 420 6.35 19.10 -3.69
N ARG A 421 5.73 17.90 -3.72
CA ARG A 421 4.29 17.76 -3.52
C ARG A 421 3.84 18.19 -2.14
N ASP A 422 4.55 17.79 -1.10
CA ASP A 422 4.12 18.00 0.29
C ASP A 422 4.47 19.39 0.84
N LEU A 423 5.52 20.04 0.31
CA LEU A 423 5.99 21.35 0.79
C LEU A 423 5.62 22.50 -0.14
N LEU A 424 5.57 22.28 -1.45
CA LEU A 424 5.23 23.31 -2.45
C LEU A 424 3.81 23.15 -3.01
N GLY A 425 3.19 21.98 -2.85
CA GLY A 425 1.84 21.72 -3.40
C GLY A 425 1.81 21.63 -4.93
N LEU A 426 2.95 21.36 -5.56
CA LEU A 426 3.09 21.31 -7.02
C LEU A 426 2.95 19.89 -7.56
N GLU A 427 2.40 19.76 -8.76
CA GLU A 427 2.32 18.50 -9.47
C GLU A 427 3.71 18.08 -9.99
N VAL A 428 4.01 16.79 -9.91
CA VAL A 428 5.29 16.20 -10.30
C VAL A 428 5.03 14.95 -11.13
N VAL A 429 5.81 14.77 -12.18
CA VAL A 429 5.93 13.50 -12.92
C VAL A 429 7.34 12.96 -12.74
N LEU A 430 7.51 11.64 -12.85
CA LEU A 430 8.85 11.06 -13.00
C LEU A 430 9.21 11.03 -14.48
N VAL A 431 10.50 11.15 -14.77
CA VAL A 431 11.04 11.08 -16.13
C VAL A 431 12.08 9.99 -16.14
N TYR A 432 11.76 8.89 -16.83
CA TYR A 432 12.71 7.81 -17.05
C TYR A 432 13.45 8.07 -18.35
N TYR A 433 14.77 8.10 -18.30
CA TYR A 433 15.64 7.95 -19.45
C TYR A 433 16.24 6.54 -19.40
N PRO A 434 16.69 5.99 -20.54
CA PRO A 434 17.50 4.78 -20.55
C PRO A 434 18.60 4.81 -19.46
N GLY A 435 18.49 3.93 -18.47
CA GLY A 435 19.40 3.84 -17.31
C GLY A 435 19.36 4.95 -16.25
N HIS A 436 18.36 5.85 -16.24
CA HIS A 436 18.31 7.00 -15.31
C HIS A 436 16.89 7.45 -14.95
N LEU A 437 16.63 7.77 -13.67
CA LEU A 437 15.35 8.34 -13.23
C LEU A 437 15.53 9.77 -12.70
N ALA A 438 14.73 10.70 -13.22
CA ALA A 438 14.64 12.08 -12.79
C ALA A 438 13.18 12.47 -12.49
N THR A 439 12.95 13.76 -12.19
CA THR A 439 11.61 14.33 -12.02
C THR A 439 11.37 15.48 -12.97
N ALA A 440 10.11 15.84 -13.20
CA ALA A 440 9.74 17.13 -13.77
C ALA A 440 8.53 17.72 -13.04
N VAL A 441 8.56 19.03 -12.82
CA VAL A 441 7.63 19.74 -11.93
C VAL A 441 6.82 20.76 -12.73
N LYS A 442 5.50 20.77 -12.51
CA LYS A 442 4.60 21.79 -13.05
C LYS A 442 4.61 23.01 -12.14
N PHE A 443 5.42 23.99 -12.49
CA PHE A 443 5.46 25.28 -11.82
C PHE A 443 4.33 26.19 -12.30
N ASN A 444 3.84 27.05 -11.40
CA ASN A 444 2.90 28.12 -11.76
C ASN A 444 3.62 29.35 -12.31
N GLU A 445 4.94 29.42 -12.11
CA GLU A 445 5.83 30.46 -12.61
C GLU A 445 6.47 30.07 -13.97
N PRO A 446 6.70 31.03 -14.89
CA PRO A 446 7.42 30.79 -16.14
C PRO A 446 8.94 30.69 -15.90
N ILE A 447 9.38 29.57 -15.33
CA ILE A 447 10.78 29.30 -15.02
C ILE A 447 11.49 28.76 -16.29
N PRO A 448 12.55 29.42 -16.78
CA PRO A 448 13.29 28.96 -17.97
C PRO A 448 14.08 27.68 -17.67
N GLY A 449 14.26 26.87 -18.71
CA GLY A 449 15.01 25.62 -18.66
C GLY A 449 14.42 24.54 -19.56
N ASP A 450 15.00 23.36 -19.46
CA ASP A 450 14.54 22.14 -20.12
C ASP A 450 13.17 21.73 -19.59
N TYR A 451 12.21 21.50 -20.47
CA TYR A 451 10.84 21.14 -20.08
C TYR A 451 10.20 20.11 -21.02
N LEU A 452 9.26 19.36 -20.47
CA LEU A 452 8.39 18.42 -21.18
C LEU A 452 6.99 19.05 -21.33
N SER A 453 6.34 18.83 -22.47
CA SER A 453 4.93 19.21 -22.67
C SER A 453 4.07 17.96 -22.69
N VAL A 454 3.39 17.70 -21.58
CA VAL A 454 2.55 16.50 -21.36
C VAL A 454 1.10 16.95 -21.47
N ASP A 455 0.39 16.53 -22.52
CA ASP A 455 -0.99 16.93 -22.79
C ASP A 455 -1.22 18.46 -22.72
N GLY A 456 -0.26 19.22 -23.24
CA GLY A 456 -0.29 20.69 -23.23
C GLY A 456 0.11 21.34 -21.88
N THR A 457 0.40 20.54 -20.86
CA THR A 457 0.91 21.01 -19.57
C THR A 457 2.43 21.01 -19.56
N ARG A 458 3.04 22.11 -19.12
CA ARG A 458 4.49 22.28 -19.04
C ARG A 458 5.04 21.73 -17.71
N TYR A 459 5.97 20.79 -17.80
CA TYR A 459 6.73 20.26 -16.66
C TYR A 459 8.21 20.58 -16.84
N LEU A 460 8.81 21.35 -15.93
CA LEU A 460 10.23 21.70 -15.96
C LEU A 460 11.06 20.53 -15.39
N VAL A 461 12.12 20.11 -16.09
CA VAL A 461 13.00 19.01 -15.66
C VAL A 461 13.74 19.40 -14.38
N CYS A 462 13.74 18.49 -13.40
CA CYS A 462 14.38 18.64 -12.10
C CYS A 462 15.13 17.34 -11.79
N ASP A 463 16.44 17.32 -12.03
CA ASP A 463 17.28 16.14 -11.83
C ASP A 463 18.02 16.18 -10.48
N PRO A 464 17.64 15.35 -9.49
CA PRO A 464 18.26 15.36 -8.16
C PRO A 464 19.61 14.61 -8.12
N THR A 465 20.07 14.11 -9.26
CA THR A 465 21.34 13.41 -9.49
C THR A 465 22.30 14.18 -10.37
N TYR A 466 21.86 15.28 -10.99
CA TYR A 466 22.75 16.29 -11.57
C TYR A 466 23.27 17.23 -10.47
N ILE A 467 24.36 16.85 -9.82
CA ILE A 467 24.85 17.49 -8.59
C ILE A 467 25.21 18.97 -8.81
N HIS A 468 24.68 19.82 -7.92
CA HIS A 468 24.74 21.30 -7.96
C HIS A 468 23.99 21.97 -9.11
N ALA A 469 23.32 21.21 -9.98
CA ALA A 469 22.48 21.79 -11.01
C ALA A 469 21.23 22.42 -10.40
N PRO A 470 20.80 23.60 -10.88
CA PRO A 470 19.47 24.12 -10.57
C PRO A 470 18.39 23.27 -11.25
N ILE A 471 17.14 23.51 -10.87
CA ILE A 471 15.98 23.08 -11.66
C ILE A 471 16.07 23.64 -13.09
N GLY A 472 15.49 22.94 -14.06
CA GLY A 472 15.48 23.31 -15.46
C GLY A 472 16.69 22.86 -16.26
N LEU A 473 17.49 21.92 -15.75
CA LEU A 473 18.57 21.29 -16.51
C LEU A 473 18.38 19.77 -16.53
N THR A 474 18.39 19.23 -17.75
CA THR A 474 18.58 17.80 -17.97
C THR A 474 20.05 17.46 -17.79
N MET A 475 20.35 16.33 -17.15
CA MET A 475 21.72 15.84 -17.06
C MET A 475 22.32 15.68 -18.48
N PRO A 476 23.63 15.96 -18.68
CA PRO A 476 24.26 15.78 -19.98
C PRO A 476 24.13 14.35 -20.50
N ASP A 477 24.15 14.20 -21.83
CA ASP A 477 24.14 12.91 -22.54
C ASP A 477 22.89 12.04 -22.34
N MET A 478 21.80 12.60 -21.78
CA MET A 478 20.50 11.92 -21.71
C MET A 478 19.83 11.81 -23.09
N ASP A 479 19.43 10.59 -23.48
CA ASP A 479 18.61 10.39 -24.67
C ASP A 479 17.14 10.74 -24.39
N ASN A 480 16.83 12.02 -24.59
CA ASN A 480 15.49 12.54 -24.40
C ASN A 480 14.48 11.94 -25.40
N SER A 481 14.94 11.51 -26.58
CA SER A 481 14.02 10.92 -27.57
C SER A 481 13.44 9.57 -27.14
N GLN A 482 14.09 8.91 -26.18
CA GLN A 482 13.65 7.66 -25.55
C GLN A 482 13.12 7.88 -24.12
N ALA A 483 13.01 9.14 -23.68
CA ALA A 483 12.48 9.43 -22.36
C ALA A 483 11.02 9.01 -22.24
N LYS A 484 10.61 8.55 -21.06
CA LYS A 484 9.24 8.15 -20.75
C LYS A 484 8.74 8.90 -19.53
N VAL A 485 7.55 9.48 -19.66
CA VAL A 485 6.96 10.29 -18.60
C VAL A 485 6.02 9.43 -17.78
N ILE A 486 6.32 9.24 -16.50
CA ILE A 486 5.51 8.43 -15.59
C ILE A 486 4.63 9.35 -14.75
N MET A 487 3.32 9.29 -14.99
CA MET A 487 2.33 10.06 -14.23
C MET A 487 2.25 9.55 -12.79
N LEU A 488 2.08 10.42 -11.79
CA LEU A 488 2.05 10.04 -10.37
C LEU A 488 0.66 10.12 -9.74
#